data_AF-A0A182GG59-F1
#
_entry.id   AF-A0A182GG59-F1
#
_cell.length_a   1.000
_cell.length_b   1.000
_cell.length_c   1.000
_cell.angle_alpha   90.00
_cell.angle_beta   90.00
_cell.angle_gamma   90.00
#
_symmetry.space_group_name_H-M   'P 1'
#
loop_
_entity.id
_entity.type
_entity.pdbx_description
1 polymer ?
#
loop_
_entity_poly.entity_id
_entity_poly.type
_entity_poly.pdbx_seq_one_letter_code
_entity_poly.pdbx_strand_id
1 'polypeptide(L)'
;MVWCVISEDQLGIYLELVEGLPCWMECRFQLLHPDSKRVIHKRIKQHFDRSTQKDWGFRDFVALKTILDDNYLKDDDSLELLYHIRPCIGGGADFE
;
A
#
# COMPACT_ATOMS: atom_id res chain seq x y z
N MET A 1 23.93 0.05 -17.08
CA MET A 1 23.25 1.05 -16.23
C MET A 1 21.76 0.90 -16.44
N VAL A 2 21.03 0.38 -15.45
CA VAL A 2 19.56 0.36 -15.51
C VAL A 2 19.12 1.75 -15.09
N TRP A 3 18.65 2.55 -16.04
CA TRP A 3 18.04 3.85 -15.77
C TRP A 3 16.69 3.56 -15.11
N CYS A 4 16.66 3.54 -13.78
CA CYS A 4 15.40 3.63 -13.06
C CYS A 4 14.91 5.05 -13.30
N VAL A 5 14.07 5.24 -14.32
CA VAL A 5 13.37 6.51 -14.56
C VAL A 5 12.50 6.72 -13.32
N ILE A 6 13.00 7.53 -12.40
CA ILE A 6 12.21 8.02 -11.28
C ILE A 6 11.21 8.98 -11.93
N SER A 7 9.97 8.54 -12.12
CA SER A 7 8.91 9.53 -12.30
C SER A 7 8.72 10.18 -10.94
N GLU A 8 9.26 11.37 -10.76
CA GLU A 8 9.15 12.15 -9.51
C GLU A 8 7.68 12.46 -9.15
N ASP A 9 6.75 12.23 -10.09
CA ASP A 9 5.31 12.52 -9.96
C ASP A 9 4.46 11.32 -9.51
N GLN A 10 4.93 10.51 -8.57
CA GLN A 10 4.16 9.39 -8.00
C GLN A 10 4.02 9.52 -6.49
N LEU A 11 2.82 9.27 -5.98
CA LEU A 11 2.59 8.97 -4.58
C LEU A 11 2.95 7.49 -4.35
N GLY A 12 3.87 7.24 -3.43
CA GLY A 12 4.17 5.89 -2.93
C GLY A 12 3.42 5.59 -1.63
N ILE A 13 3.09 4.32 -1.40
CA ILE A 13 2.50 3.87 -0.14
C ILE A 13 3.22 2.61 0.35
N TYR A 14 3.57 2.58 1.63
CA TYR A 14 4.31 1.49 2.25
C TYR A 14 3.75 1.14 3.63
N LEU A 15 3.97 -0.10 4.05
CA LEU A 15 3.67 -0.63 5.38
C LEU A 15 4.93 -1.23 5.98
N GLU A 16 5.12 -0.95 7.25
CA GLU A 16 6.19 -1.49 8.07
C GLU A 16 5.60 -2.30 9.24
N LEU A 17 6.22 -3.43 9.55
CA LEU A 17 5.91 -4.18 10.77
C LEU A 17 6.73 -3.63 11.94
N VAL A 18 6.12 -2.73 12.72
CA VAL A 18 6.77 -2.09 13.88
C VAL A 18 6.92 -3.04 15.07
N GLU A 19 5.87 -3.79 15.38
CA GLU A 19 5.81 -4.75 16.49
C GLU A 19 5.02 -6.00 16.08
N GLY A 20 5.44 -7.17 16.58
CA GLY A 20 4.80 -8.46 16.32
C GLY A 20 5.74 -9.49 15.74
N LEU A 21 5.17 -10.66 15.40
CA LEU A 21 5.89 -11.77 14.78
C LEU A 21 5.82 -11.67 13.25
N PRO A 22 6.86 -12.13 12.55
CA PRO A 22 6.80 -12.26 11.11
C PRO A 22 5.62 -13.11 10.67
N CYS A 23 4.87 -12.66 9.67
CA CYS A 23 3.72 -13.41 9.18
C CYS A 23 3.36 -13.05 7.74
N TRP A 24 2.64 -13.97 7.09
CA TRP A 24 2.04 -13.68 5.80
C TRP A 24 0.83 -12.78 5.99
N MET A 25 0.82 -11.64 5.30
CA MET A 25 -0.30 -10.73 5.29
C MET A 25 -0.71 -10.39 3.87
N GLU A 26 -2.00 -10.19 3.72
CA GLU A 26 -2.60 -9.60 2.54
C GLU A 26 -3.10 -8.21 2.89
N CYS A 27 -2.59 -7.21 2.17
CA CYS A 27 -2.96 -5.83 2.34
C CYS A 27 -3.65 -5.33 1.08
N ARG A 28 -4.81 -4.69 1.25
CA ARG A 28 -5.48 -3.92 0.19
C ARG A 28 -5.43 -2.45 0.56
N PHE A 29 -4.74 -1.66 -0.23
CA PHE A 29 -4.72 -0.20 -0.16
C PHE A 29 -5.80 0.36 -1.06
N GLN A 30 -6.49 1.39 -0.59
CA GLN A 30 -7.51 2.12 -1.33
C GLN A 30 -7.27 3.62 -1.17
N LEU A 31 -7.21 4.34 -2.30
CA LEU A 31 -7.35 5.78 -2.31
C LEU A 31 -8.81 6.10 -2.58
N LEU A 32 -9.46 6.69 -1.59
CA LEU A 32 -10.89 6.97 -1.65
C LEU A 32 -11.16 8.17 -2.54
N HIS A 33 -12.32 8.14 -3.18
CA HIS A 33 -12.82 9.19 -4.05
C HIS A 33 -14.31 9.39 -3.73
N PRO A 34 -14.86 10.61 -3.85
CA PRO A 34 -16.28 10.88 -3.58
C PRO A 34 -17.25 9.98 -4.37
N ASP A 35 -16.91 9.68 -5.63
CA ASP A 35 -17.53 8.61 -6.42
C ASP A 35 -16.89 7.25 -6.09
N SER A 36 -17.67 6.35 -5.48
CA SER A 36 -17.25 5.01 -5.07
C SER A 36 -16.79 4.11 -6.22
N LYS A 37 -17.21 4.39 -7.46
CA LYS A 37 -16.78 3.63 -8.65
C LYS A 37 -15.35 3.96 -9.09
N ARG A 38 -14.82 5.08 -8.60
CA ARG A 38 -13.48 5.58 -8.96
C ARG A 38 -12.44 5.29 -7.88
N VAL A 39 -12.79 4.58 -6.81
CA VAL A 39 -11.82 4.22 -5.78
C VAL A 39 -10.66 3.42 -6.39
N ILE A 40 -9.45 3.95 -6.31
CA ILE A 40 -8.24 3.24 -6.74
C ILE A 40 -7.90 2.23 -5.66
N HIS A 41 -7.73 0.96 -6.03
CA HIS A 41 -7.30 -0.06 -5.10
C HIS A 41 -6.15 -0.90 -5.64
N LYS A 42 -5.16 -1.16 -4.77
CA LYS A 42 -4.07 -2.11 -5.05
C LYS A 42 -3.97 -3.12 -3.92
N ARG A 43 -3.63 -4.36 -4.26
CA ARG A 43 -3.51 -5.48 -3.31
C ARG A 43 -2.11 -6.06 -3.39
N ILE A 44 -1.51 -6.29 -2.24
CA ILE A 44 -0.23 -6.96 -2.08
C ILE A 44 -0.40 -8.11 -1.10
N LYS A 45 0.27 -9.23 -1.38
CA LYS A 45 0.40 -10.35 -0.44
C LYS A 45 1.88 -10.60 -0.24
N GLN A 46 2.33 -10.53 1.01
CA GLN A 46 3.74 -10.58 1.33
C GLN A 46 3.98 -11.19 2.71
N HIS A 47 5.17 -11.76 2.89
CA HIS A 47 5.66 -12.13 4.19
C HIS A 47 6.27 -10.89 4.85
N PHE A 48 5.63 -10.40 5.91
CA PHE A 48 6.10 -9.27 6.69
C PHE A 48 7.12 -9.79 7.70
N ASP A 49 8.37 -9.36 7.56
CA ASP A 49 9.46 -9.68 8.49
C ASP A 49 10.22 -8.38 8.79
N ARG A 50 10.53 -8.15 10.06
CA ARG A 50 11.29 -6.99 10.54
C ARG A 50 12.77 -7.09 10.18
N SER A 51 13.29 -8.31 9.99
CA SER A 51 14.70 -8.56 9.74
C SER A 51 15.21 -8.00 8.40
N THR A 52 14.31 -7.79 7.44
CA THR A 52 14.68 -7.45 6.06
C THR A 52 14.85 -5.96 5.80
N GLN A 53 14.54 -5.08 6.77
CA GLN A 53 14.56 -3.60 6.65
C GLN A 53 13.89 -3.05 5.37
N LYS A 54 13.01 -3.83 4.75
CA LYS A 54 12.44 -3.49 3.46
C LYS A 54 11.01 -3.03 3.68
N ASP A 55 10.78 -1.74 3.51
CA ASP A 55 9.43 -1.19 3.49
C ASP A 55 8.62 -1.87 2.37
N TRP A 56 7.43 -2.34 2.70
CA TRP A 56 6.61 -3.14 1.79
C TRP A 56 5.46 -2.32 1.24
N GLY A 57 5.36 -2.20 -0.08
CA GLY A 57 4.36 -1.31 -0.65
C GLY A 57 4.42 -1.15 -2.14
N PHE A 58 3.80 -0.07 -2.60
CA PHE A 58 3.80 0.35 -3.99
C PHE A 58 4.53 1.68 -4.08
N ARG A 59 5.72 1.66 -4.66
CA ARG A 59 6.47 2.88 -4.99
C ARG A 59 5.67 3.78 -5.92
N ASP A 60 5.08 3.19 -6.94
CA ASP A 60 4.26 3.88 -7.94
C ASP A 60 2.78 3.55 -7.65
N PHE A 61 2.27 3.96 -6.48
CA PHE A 61 0.89 3.64 -6.09
C PHE A 61 -0.10 4.38 -6.99
N VAL A 62 0.06 5.70 -7.14
CA VAL A 62 -0.75 6.54 -8.03
C VAL A 62 0.05 7.75 -8.49
N ALA A 63 -0.23 8.24 -9.71
CA ALA A 63 0.39 9.45 -10.20
C ALA A 63 -0.17 10.69 -9.49
N LEU A 64 0.69 11.65 -9.16
CA LEU A 64 0.26 12.93 -8.56
C LEU A 64 -0.74 13.66 -9.46
N LYS A 65 -0.54 13.60 -10.78
CA LYS A 65 -1.47 14.15 -11.77
C LYS A 65 -2.88 13.56 -11.62
N THR A 66 -3.00 12.25 -11.43
CA THR A 66 -4.30 11.60 -11.20
C THR A 66 -4.94 12.10 -9.91
N ILE A 67 -4.16 12.29 -8.84
CA ILE A 67 -4.70 12.81 -7.59
C ILE A 67 -5.32 14.21 -7.77
N LEU A 68 -4.61 15.09 -8.49
CA LEU A 68 -4.99 16.49 -8.69
C LEU A 68 -6.11 16.66 -9.71
N ASP A 69 -6.05 15.95 -10.83
CA ASP A 69 -6.97 16.15 -11.96
C ASP A 69 -8.30 15.41 -11.78
N ASP A 70 -8.31 14.30 -11.02
CA ASP A 70 -9.47 13.40 -10.91
C ASP A 70 -10.20 13.50 -9.57
N ASN A 71 -10.14 14.65 -8.87
CA ASN A 71 -10.89 14.94 -7.63
C ASN A 71 -10.65 13.95 -6.46
N TYR A 72 -9.43 13.40 -6.34
CA TYR A 72 -9.07 12.64 -5.13
C TYR A 72 -8.65 13.54 -3.97
N LEU A 73 -8.09 14.72 -4.27
CA LEU A 73 -7.81 15.75 -3.28
C LEU A 73 -9.12 16.45 -2.88
N LYS A 74 -9.40 16.49 -1.58
CA LYS A 74 -10.58 17.17 -1.03
C LYS A 74 -10.36 18.69 -0.97
N ASP A 75 -11.45 19.45 -0.78
CA ASP A 75 -11.42 20.92 -0.71
C ASP A 75 -10.57 21.48 0.45
N ASP A 76 -10.28 20.66 1.47
CA ASP A 76 -9.40 20.96 2.59
C ASP A 76 -7.95 20.48 2.38
N ASP A 77 -7.57 20.21 1.13
CA ASP A 77 -6.28 19.68 0.72
C ASP A 77 -5.93 18.31 1.33
N SER A 78 -6.93 17.55 1.78
CA SER A 78 -6.73 16.21 2.36
C SER A 78 -6.92 15.06 1.37
N LEU A 79 -6.24 13.95 1.62
CA LEU A 79 -6.41 12.66 0.93
C LEU A 79 -6.91 11.62 1.92
N GLU A 80 -7.81 10.75 1.47
CA GLU A 80 -8.33 9.68 2.32
C GLU A 80 -7.86 8.31 1.80
N LEU A 81 -7.11 7.62 2.65
CA LEU A 81 -6.53 6.31 2.37
C LEU A 81 -7.13 5.28 3.31
N LEU A 82 -7.60 4.16 2.76
CA LEU A 82 -8.12 3.03 3.53
C LEU A 82 -7.28 1.79 3.25
N TYR A 83 -6.78 1.18 4.32
CA TYR A 83 -6.03 -0.07 4.27
C TYR A 83 -6.83 -1.19 4.94
N HIS A 84 -7.00 -2.30 4.24
CA HIS A 84 -7.49 -3.54 4.81
C HIS A 84 -6.33 -4.52 4.92
N ILE A 85 -6.01 -4.91 6.14
CA ILE A 85 -4.96 -5.87 6.43
C ILE A 85 -5.64 -7.16 6.89
N ARG A 86 -5.35 -8.25 6.17
CA ARG A 86 -5.82 -9.59 6.51
C ARG A 86 -4.61 -10.49 6.75
N PRO A 87 -4.42 -11.01 7.96
CA PRO A 87 -3.48 -12.09 8.19
C PRO A 87 -3.83 -13.27 7.27
N CYS A 88 -2.87 -13.72 6.48
CA CYS A 88 -3.00 -14.98 5.77
C CYS A 88 -2.74 -16.07 6.79
N ILE A 89 -3.79 -16.81 7.17
CA ILE A 89 -3.63 -18.04 7.95
C ILE A 89 -2.95 -19.06 7.02
N GLY A 90 -1.62 -19.03 7.00
CA GLY A 90 -0.78 -20.09 6.43
C GLY A 90 -0.52 -21.11 7.53
N GLY A 91 -0.91 -22.36 7.29
CA GLY A 91 -0.84 -23.46 8.24
C GLY A 91 0.56 -23.76 8.77
N GLY A 92 0.58 -24.40 9.94
CA GLY A 92 1.80 -24.87 10.58
C GLY A 92 2.18 -24.05 11.82
N ALA A 93 1.22 -23.80 12.70
CA ALA A 93 1.52 -24.00 14.12
C ALA A 93 1.58 -25.52 14.36
N ASP A 94 2.58 -26.19 13.79
CA ASP A 94 3.04 -27.47 14.32
C ASP A 94 4.13 -27.11 15.31
N PHE A 95 3.67 -26.83 16.53
CA PHE A 95 4.51 -27.01 17.70
C PHE A 95 4.70 -28.54 17.86
N GLU A 96 5.81 -29.07 17.35
CA GLU A 96 6.46 -30.27 17.90
C GLU A 96 7.83 -29.88 18.45
#